data_AF-A0A1G2HZL3-F1
#
_entry.id   AF-A0A1G2HZL3-F1
#
_cell.length_a   1.000
_cell.length_b   1.000
_cell.length_c   1.000
_cell.angle_alpha   90.00
_cell.angle_beta   90.00
_cell.angle_gamma   90.00
#
_symmetry.space_group_name_H-M   'P 1'
#
loop_
_entity.id
_entity.type
_entity.pdbx_description
1 polymer ?
#
loop_
_entity_poly.entity_id
_entity_poly.type
_entity_poly.pdbx_seq_one_letter_code
_entity_poly.pdbx_strand_id
1 'polypeptide(L)'
;MFEVEKRGILTKRGYDKLLSFLKKYGKSLGDDDKYVVYYIYSDKLLKAVDNASKGNAKISLKMNKIGNGSVFPETEIFFHREDFTKIKFILDTIVTPEKVMTGVQKRQNFIYKDCEFAIKWSKYWGYHFEIEKVVNDETQIQQANEDLENIAKELNIEIMSDGELKIFTKKAEEVILNSLRDLLMGKNKPKHQYNDKESVEWIKINQPVFDISKSEIVKISTIIEKIINISPWDFFKDEFYVNNQVHKGVHGKNHAIRVSIYILLLYLRRKDMGNIEINDLILCALFHDCSRINDNSDEGHGERS
;
A
#
# COMPACT_ATOMS: atom_id res chain seq x y z
N MET A 1 16.59 28.35 16.02
CA MET A 1 15.77 28.21 14.81
C MET A 1 14.63 27.29 15.16
N PHE A 2 13.40 27.78 15.05
CA PHE A 2 12.18 27.09 15.42
C PHE A 2 11.30 27.00 14.18
N GLU A 3 10.86 25.80 13.85
CA GLU A 3 9.87 25.58 12.80
C GLU A 3 8.49 25.61 13.46
N VAL A 4 7.59 26.47 12.97
CA VAL A 4 6.19 26.47 13.37
C VAL A 4 5.39 25.91 12.21
N GLU A 5 4.67 24.82 12.44
CA GLU A 5 4.04 24.05 11.37
C GLU A 5 2.58 23.72 11.70
N LYS A 6 1.71 23.82 10.69
CA LYS A 6 0.30 23.41 10.76
C LYS A 6 -0.03 22.44 9.64
N ARG A 7 -1.00 21.55 9.88
CA ARG A 7 -1.40 20.51 8.93
C ARG A 7 -2.90 20.47 8.76
N GLY A 8 -3.37 20.04 7.60
CA GLY A 8 -4.78 19.81 7.35
C GLY A 8 -5.04 18.75 6.29
N ILE A 9 -6.24 18.17 6.32
CA ILE A 9 -6.70 17.21 5.32
C ILE A 9 -7.51 17.93 4.26
N LEU A 10 -7.41 17.46 3.02
CA LEU A 10 -8.13 18.01 1.88
C LEU A 10 -8.99 16.93 1.23
N THR A 11 -10.13 17.35 0.68
CA THR A 11 -10.75 16.56 -0.39
C THR A 11 -9.88 16.63 -1.65
N LYS A 12 -10.03 15.69 -2.58
CA LYS A 12 -9.34 15.77 -3.88
C LYS A 12 -9.59 17.11 -4.59
N ARG A 13 -10.84 17.59 -4.57
CA ARG A 13 -11.19 18.92 -5.11
C ARG A 13 -10.48 20.06 -4.39
N GLY A 14 -10.39 19.99 -3.06
CA GLY A 14 -9.65 20.97 -2.25
C GLY A 14 -8.16 20.97 -2.57
N TYR A 15 -7.57 19.80 -2.72
CA TYR A 15 -6.19 19.61 -3.17
C TYR A 15 -5.94 20.22 -4.54
N ASP A 16 -6.75 19.88 -5.54
CA ASP A 16 -6.58 20.38 -6.91
C ASP A 16 -6.74 21.91 -6.97
N LYS A 17 -7.70 22.46 -6.20
CA LYS A 17 -7.93 23.92 -6.09
C LYS A 17 -6.74 24.63 -5.45
N LEU A 18 -6.27 24.14 -4.30
CA LEU A 18 -5.14 24.73 -3.58
C LEU A 18 -3.85 24.63 -4.40
N LEU A 19 -3.61 23.49 -5.03
CA LEU A 19 -2.45 23.28 -5.89
C LEU A 19 -2.47 24.23 -7.09
N SER A 20 -3.62 24.41 -7.74
CA SER A 20 -3.77 25.34 -8.86
C SER A 20 -3.54 26.80 -8.43
N PHE A 21 -4.03 27.17 -7.24
CA PHE A 21 -3.78 28.49 -6.67
C PHE A 21 -2.28 28.71 -6.43
N LEU A 22 -1.60 27.79 -5.75
CA LEU A 22 -0.17 27.93 -5.43
C LEU A 22 0.72 27.88 -6.67
N LYS A 23 0.36 27.12 -7.71
CA LYS A 23 1.05 27.18 -9.00
C LYS A 23 0.95 28.55 -9.67
N LYS A 24 -0.13 29.28 -9.43
CA LYS A 24 -0.37 30.60 -10.03
C LYS A 24 0.21 31.75 -9.21
N TYR A 25 0.13 31.66 -7.88
CA TYR A 25 0.43 32.78 -6.98
C TYR A 25 1.59 32.51 -6.02
N GLY A 26 1.99 31.26 -5.83
CA GLY A 26 3.15 30.87 -5.03
C GLY A 26 4.41 30.75 -5.87
N LYS A 27 5.58 30.89 -5.23
CA LYS A 27 6.86 30.56 -5.82
C LYS A 27 7.10 29.06 -5.70
N SER A 28 7.11 28.33 -6.80
CA SER A 28 7.40 26.89 -6.77
C SER A 28 8.83 26.61 -6.29
N LEU A 29 8.95 25.62 -5.40
CA LEU A 29 10.22 25.02 -4.98
C LEU A 29 10.46 23.64 -5.64
N GLY A 30 9.60 23.28 -6.60
CA GLY A 30 9.67 22.02 -7.35
C GLY A 30 8.94 20.85 -6.73
N ASP A 31 8.99 19.73 -7.44
CA ASP A 31 8.50 18.43 -7.00
C ASP A 31 9.43 17.82 -5.95
N ASP A 32 8.86 17.04 -5.04
CA ASP A 32 9.55 16.46 -3.88
C ASP A 32 8.99 15.07 -3.56
N ASP A 33 8.68 14.31 -4.62
CA ASP A 33 8.18 12.94 -4.55
C ASP A 33 9.20 12.01 -3.89
N LYS A 34 8.70 11.22 -2.92
CA LYS A 34 9.53 10.41 -2.03
C LYS A 34 8.97 9.02 -1.86
N TYR A 35 9.85 8.05 -1.67
CA TYR A 35 9.54 6.83 -0.94
C TYR A 35 10.03 6.99 0.50
N VAL A 36 9.16 6.68 1.47
CA VAL A 36 9.41 6.95 2.88
C VAL A 36 9.18 5.69 3.69
N VAL A 37 10.07 5.45 4.65
CA VAL A 37 9.94 4.48 5.73
C VAL A 37 9.92 5.23 7.05
N TYR A 38 8.86 5.05 7.84
CA TYR A 38 8.72 5.59 9.19
C TYR A 38 8.87 4.43 10.18
N TYR A 39 9.80 4.57 11.11
CA TYR A 39 9.99 3.70 12.27
C TYR A 39 9.46 4.48 13.49
N ILE A 40 8.29 4.08 13.97
CA ILE A 40 7.49 4.82 14.95
C ILE A 40 7.68 4.22 16.33
N TYR A 41 8.04 5.06 17.29
CA TYR A 41 8.12 4.73 18.71
C TYR A 41 7.06 5.52 19.49
N SER A 42 6.89 5.20 20.77
CA SER A 42 6.00 5.95 21.67
C SER A 42 6.44 7.40 21.87
N ASP A 43 7.74 7.65 21.83
CA ASP A 43 8.38 8.92 22.21
C ASP A 43 9.11 9.63 21.05
N LYS A 44 9.38 8.93 19.94
CA LYS A 44 10.20 9.45 18.84
C LYS A 44 9.77 8.89 17.48
N LEU A 45 10.26 9.54 16.43
CA LEU A 45 10.03 9.13 15.04
C LEU A 45 11.36 9.10 14.29
N LEU A 46 11.75 7.92 13.84
CA LEU A 46 12.86 7.75 12.90
C LEU A 46 12.29 7.59 11.49
N LYS A 47 12.89 8.25 10.51
CA LYS A 47 12.42 8.28 9.13
C LYS A 47 13.60 8.02 8.20
N ALA A 48 13.44 7.10 7.25
CA ALA A 48 14.33 6.98 6.09
C ALA A 48 13.58 7.41 4.84
N VAL A 49 14.21 8.22 4.00
CA VAL A 49 13.63 8.82 2.80
C VAL A 49 14.51 8.56 1.60
N ASP A 50 13.95 7.96 0.57
CA ASP A 50 14.47 8.01 -0.80
C ASP A 50 13.74 9.14 -1.54
N ASN A 51 14.46 10.21 -1.88
CA ASN A 51 13.92 11.36 -2.62
C ASN A 51 14.29 11.26 -4.10
N ALA A 52 13.37 10.70 -4.89
CA ALA A 52 13.55 10.55 -6.32
C ALA A 52 13.66 11.90 -7.04
N SER A 53 12.95 12.93 -6.57
CA SER A 53 12.90 14.23 -7.26
C SER A 53 14.18 15.05 -7.07
N LYS A 54 14.79 14.96 -5.88
CA LYS A 54 16.02 15.70 -5.56
C LYS A 54 17.31 14.89 -5.76
N GLY A 55 17.20 13.63 -6.16
CA GLY A 55 18.35 12.74 -6.39
C GLY A 55 19.16 12.43 -5.12
N ASN A 56 18.54 12.53 -3.94
CA ASN A 56 19.20 12.28 -2.66
C ASN A 56 18.37 11.36 -1.76
N ALA A 57 18.99 10.87 -0.70
CA ALA A 57 18.31 10.15 0.36
C ALA A 57 18.73 10.71 1.72
N LYS A 58 17.89 10.52 2.73
CA LYS A 58 18.19 10.96 4.10
C LYS A 58 17.58 10.07 5.16
N ILE A 59 18.19 10.10 6.34
CA ILE A 59 17.56 9.66 7.58
C ILE A 59 17.30 10.90 8.42
N SER A 60 16.13 10.95 9.06
CA SER A 60 15.85 11.93 10.11
C SER A 60 15.31 11.29 11.37
N LEU A 61 15.76 11.79 12.52
CA LEU A 61 15.28 11.41 13.84
C LEU A 61 14.64 12.64 14.50
N LYS A 62 13.34 12.55 14.76
CA LYS A 62 12.59 13.54 15.55
C LYS A 62 12.39 13.02 16.97
N MET A 63 12.80 13.79 17.97
CA MET A 63 12.69 13.42 19.39
C MET A 63 11.28 13.65 19.97
N ASN A 64 10.24 13.55 19.14
CA ASN A 64 8.84 13.58 19.55
C ASN A 64 7.97 12.89 18.48
N LYS A 65 6.69 12.66 18.81
CA LYS A 65 5.69 12.11 17.90
C LYS A 65 4.83 13.22 17.27
N ILE A 66 4.35 12.97 16.06
CA ILE A 66 3.37 13.83 15.38
C ILE A 66 2.13 13.99 16.28
N GLY A 67 1.72 15.24 16.55
CA GLY A 67 0.58 15.57 17.41
C GLY A 67 0.90 15.85 18.88
N ASN A 68 2.18 15.93 19.27
CA ASN A 68 2.62 16.32 20.62
C ASN A 68 3.38 17.67 20.62
N GLY A 69 2.88 18.68 19.90
CA GLY A 69 3.45 20.04 19.84
C GLY A 69 3.82 20.49 18.42
N SER A 70 4.45 21.66 18.31
CA SER A 70 4.81 22.30 17.03
C SER A 70 6.31 22.55 16.81
N VAL A 71 7.18 22.28 17.79
CA VAL A 71 8.63 22.59 17.76
C VAL A 71 9.42 21.37 18.21
N PHE A 72 10.42 20.92 17.42
CA PHE A 72 11.12 19.66 17.70
C PHE A 72 12.62 19.69 17.36
N PRO A 73 13.49 19.13 18.22
CA PRO A 73 14.82 18.73 17.82
C PRO A 73 14.73 17.62 16.76
N GLU A 74 15.21 17.93 15.55
CA GLU A 74 15.37 16.99 14.45
C GLU A 74 16.85 16.93 14.06
N THR A 75 17.36 15.71 13.94
CA THR A 75 18.70 15.46 13.40
C THR A 75 18.54 14.77 12.06
N GLU A 76 19.16 15.32 11.01
CA GLU A 76 19.12 14.76 9.66
C GLU A 76 20.53 14.43 9.14
N ILE A 77 20.65 13.31 8.43
CA ILE A 77 21.87 12.94 7.70
C ILE A 77 21.47 12.59 6.27
N PHE A 78 22.15 13.20 5.30
CA PHE A 78 22.00 12.92 3.88
C PHE A 78 23.00 11.86 3.42
N PHE A 79 22.59 11.05 2.46
CA PHE A 79 23.43 10.04 1.83
C PHE A 79 22.99 9.81 0.38
N HIS A 80 23.78 9.02 -0.36
CA HIS A 80 23.51 8.71 -1.76
C HIS A 80 22.28 7.82 -1.91
N ARG A 81 21.46 8.13 -2.92
CA ARG A 81 20.21 7.42 -3.18
C ARG A 81 20.39 5.91 -3.38
N GLU A 82 21.46 5.51 -4.06
CA GLU A 82 21.80 4.12 -4.36
C GLU A 82 22.01 3.26 -3.10
N ASP A 83 22.40 3.89 -1.98
CA ASP A 83 22.60 3.20 -0.70
C ASP A 83 21.30 3.06 0.11
N PHE A 84 20.17 3.62 -0.35
CA PHE A 84 18.91 3.58 0.39
C PHE A 84 18.50 2.17 0.80
N THR A 85 18.57 1.19 -0.10
CA THR A 85 18.22 -0.20 0.22
C THR A 85 19.13 -0.80 1.30
N LYS A 86 20.43 -0.47 1.27
CA LYS A 86 21.39 -0.94 2.28
C LYS A 86 21.12 -0.31 3.63
N ILE A 87 20.89 1.00 3.65
CA ILE A 87 20.56 1.76 4.86
C ILE A 87 19.24 1.26 5.46
N LYS A 88 18.21 1.06 4.63
CA LYS A 88 16.94 0.48 5.06
C LYS A 88 17.14 -0.89 5.68
N PHE A 89 17.92 -1.76 5.05
CA PHE A 89 18.24 -3.09 5.59
C PHE A 89 18.92 -3.01 6.97
N ILE A 90 19.91 -2.11 7.13
CA ILE A 90 20.57 -1.88 8.41
C ILE A 90 19.55 -1.45 9.46
N LEU A 91 18.73 -0.44 9.16
CA LEU A 91 17.71 0.06 10.07
C LEU A 91 16.71 -1.03 10.46
N ASP A 92 16.15 -1.74 9.48
CA ASP A 92 15.21 -2.86 9.70
C ASP A 92 15.80 -3.95 10.61
N THR A 93 17.13 -4.07 10.66
CA THR A 93 17.84 -5.06 11.49
C THR A 93 18.11 -4.57 12.91
N ILE A 94 18.52 -3.30 13.07
CA ILE A 94 19.03 -2.78 14.35
C ILE A 94 17.99 -2.06 15.19
N VAL A 95 16.89 -1.61 14.57
CA VAL A 95 15.87 -0.82 15.25
C VAL A 95 14.69 -1.68 15.72
N THR A 96 14.10 -1.32 16.86
CA THR A 96 12.93 -2.00 17.43
C THR A 96 11.77 -1.02 17.62
N PRO A 97 11.17 -0.50 16.54
CA PRO A 97 10.03 0.40 16.63
C PRO A 97 8.77 -0.35 17.05
N GLU A 98 7.78 0.38 17.55
CA GLU A 98 6.44 -0.17 17.80
C GLU A 98 5.71 -0.43 16.48
N LYS A 99 5.95 0.41 15.47
CA LYS A 99 5.32 0.30 14.14
C LYS A 99 6.27 0.73 13.03
N VAL A 100 6.12 0.11 11.86
CA VAL A 100 6.80 0.50 10.63
C VAL A 100 5.77 0.88 9.58
N MET A 101 5.85 2.09 9.04
CA MET A 101 5.00 2.54 7.92
C MET A 101 5.86 2.78 6.70
N THR A 102 5.46 2.28 5.53
CA THR A 102 6.16 2.58 4.28
C THR A 102 5.21 3.09 3.22
N GLY A 103 5.67 3.96 2.34
CA GLY A 103 4.84 4.39 1.24
C GLY A 103 5.45 5.45 0.35
N VAL A 104 4.86 5.57 -0.83
CA VAL A 104 5.10 6.69 -1.74
C VAL A 104 4.33 7.90 -1.23
N GLN A 105 5.00 9.04 -1.23
CA GLN A 105 4.42 10.34 -0.99
C GLN A 105 4.63 11.20 -2.23
N LYS A 106 3.53 11.73 -2.77
CA LYS A 106 3.57 12.79 -3.77
C LYS A 106 3.62 14.13 -3.05
N ARG A 107 4.54 15.02 -3.42
CA ARG A 107 4.70 16.31 -2.73
C ARG A 107 5.16 17.38 -3.72
N GLN A 108 4.50 18.54 -3.67
CA GLN A 108 4.95 19.76 -4.35
C GLN A 108 5.11 20.86 -3.31
N ASN A 109 6.23 21.58 -3.38
CA ASN A 109 6.57 22.62 -2.43
C ASN A 109 6.45 24.02 -3.07
N PHE A 110 5.96 24.98 -2.28
CA PHE A 110 5.77 26.37 -2.69
C PHE A 110 6.12 27.32 -1.56
N ILE A 111 6.52 28.54 -1.89
CA ILE A 111 6.52 29.66 -0.94
C ILE A 111 5.34 30.58 -1.28
N TYR A 112 4.52 30.90 -0.29
CA TYR A 112 3.44 31.87 -0.39
C TYR A 112 3.38 32.72 0.88
N LYS A 113 3.51 34.05 0.76
CA LYS A 113 3.55 35.01 1.87
C LYS A 113 4.52 34.61 2.99
N ASP A 114 5.77 34.32 2.60
CA ASP A 114 6.86 33.92 3.48
C ASP A 114 6.61 32.64 4.30
N CYS A 115 5.61 31.84 3.90
CA CYS A 115 5.34 30.52 4.46
C CYS A 115 5.62 29.45 3.39
N GLU A 116 6.27 28.37 3.80
CA GLU A 116 6.45 27.21 2.94
C GLU A 116 5.19 26.33 3.00
N PHE A 117 4.68 25.96 1.83
CA PHE A 117 3.58 25.04 1.65
C PHE A 117 4.11 23.73 1.10
N ALA A 118 3.68 22.64 1.71
CA ALA A 118 3.85 21.30 1.17
C ALA A 118 2.49 20.70 0.83
N ILE A 119 2.18 20.59 -0.47
CA ILE A 119 0.94 19.98 -0.94
C ILE A 119 1.19 18.51 -1.22
N LYS A 120 0.47 17.62 -0.52
CA LYS A 120 0.85 16.22 -0.39
C LYS A 120 -0.28 15.25 -0.68
N TRP A 121 0.10 14.09 -1.20
CA TRP A 121 -0.73 12.89 -1.18
C TRP A 121 0.08 11.69 -0.67
N SER A 122 -0.51 10.89 0.20
CA SER A 122 0.03 9.58 0.57
C SER A 122 -1.10 8.58 0.76
N LYS A 123 -0.78 7.28 0.71
CA LYS A 123 -1.77 6.20 0.87
C LYS A 123 -2.59 6.33 2.15
N TYR A 124 -1.93 6.62 3.27
CA TYR A 124 -2.55 6.58 4.60
C TYR A 124 -3.18 7.89 5.03
N TRP A 125 -2.66 9.03 4.53
CA TRP A 125 -3.18 10.35 4.89
C TRP A 125 -4.11 10.92 3.82
N GLY A 126 -4.19 10.30 2.64
CA GLY A 126 -4.92 10.86 1.51
C GLY A 126 -4.31 12.20 1.06
N TYR A 127 -5.17 13.11 0.60
CA TYR A 127 -4.75 14.46 0.22
C TYR A 127 -4.66 15.34 1.46
N HIS A 128 -3.51 15.99 1.66
CA HIS A 128 -3.24 16.81 2.82
C HIS A 128 -2.25 17.91 2.48
N PHE A 129 -2.10 18.86 3.39
CA PHE A 129 -1.10 19.92 3.28
C PHE A 129 -0.36 20.13 4.59
N GLU A 130 0.83 20.71 4.48
CA GLU A 130 1.53 21.36 5.58
C GLU A 130 1.79 22.82 5.18
N ILE A 131 1.72 23.70 6.17
CA ILE A 131 2.19 25.07 6.09
C ILE A 131 3.17 25.31 7.23
N GLU A 132 4.34 25.82 6.92
CA GLU A 132 5.40 26.04 7.89
C GLU A 132 6.02 27.43 7.75
N LYS A 133 6.47 27.97 8.88
CA LYS A 133 7.24 29.20 8.96
C LYS A 133 8.40 29.00 9.94
N VAL A 134 9.60 29.27 9.48
CA VAL A 134 10.81 29.19 10.31
C VAL A 134 11.07 30.54 10.96
N VAL A 135 11.24 30.54 12.29
CA VAL A 135 11.58 31.71 13.08
C VAL A 135 12.89 31.50 13.84
N ASN A 136 13.60 32.58 14.17
CA ASN A 136 14.90 32.49 14.85
C ASN A 136 14.79 32.62 16.37
N ASP A 137 13.66 33.12 16.86
CA ASP A 137 13.43 33.47 18.25
C ASP A 137 12.08 32.87 18.73
N GLU A 138 12.05 32.33 19.96
CA GLU A 138 10.84 31.76 20.56
C GLU A 138 9.72 32.80 20.69
N THR A 139 10.06 34.07 20.91
CA THR A 139 9.10 35.17 21.01
C THR A 139 8.29 35.38 19.73
N GLN A 140 8.79 34.90 18.58
CA GLN A 140 8.13 35.01 17.28
C GLN A 140 7.17 33.83 17.00
N ILE A 141 7.17 32.78 17.82
CA ILE A 141 6.36 31.58 17.58
C ILE A 141 4.86 31.89 17.57
N GLN A 142 4.39 32.76 18.48
CA GLN A 142 2.98 33.12 18.54
C GLN A 142 2.55 33.85 17.26
N GLN A 143 3.31 34.85 16.82
CA GLN A 143 3.03 35.58 15.59
C GLN A 143 3.04 34.64 14.37
N ALA A 144 4.01 33.72 14.30
CA ALA A 144 4.05 32.73 13.22
C ALA A 144 2.81 31.83 13.21
N ASN A 145 2.29 31.40 14.37
CA ASN A 145 1.03 30.65 14.42
C ASN A 145 -0.15 31.47 13.88
N GLU A 146 -0.27 32.74 14.28
CA GLU A 146 -1.33 33.64 13.80
C GLU A 146 -1.25 33.87 12.29
N ASP A 147 -0.04 34.04 11.75
CA ASP A 147 0.19 34.18 10.31
C ASP A 147 -0.30 32.95 9.54
N LEU A 148 0.05 31.74 10.02
CA LEU A 148 -0.37 30.48 9.40
C LEU A 148 -1.90 30.30 9.43
N GLU A 149 -2.55 30.65 10.55
CA GLU A 149 -4.01 30.61 10.65
C GLU A 149 -4.70 31.61 9.73
N ASN A 150 -4.15 32.83 9.61
CA ASN A 150 -4.68 33.85 8.72
C ASN A 150 -4.57 33.44 7.25
N ILE A 151 -3.44 32.84 6.87
CA ILE A 151 -3.25 32.29 5.53
C ILE A 151 -4.23 31.14 5.26
N ALA A 152 -4.45 30.25 6.23
CA ALA A 152 -5.42 29.16 6.05
C ALA A 152 -6.85 29.68 5.85
N LYS A 153 -7.25 30.70 6.63
CA LYS A 153 -8.55 31.38 6.46
C LYS A 153 -8.67 32.03 5.07
N GLU A 154 -7.64 32.75 4.62
CA GLU A 154 -7.59 33.36 3.30
C GLU A 154 -7.78 32.34 2.17
N LEU A 155 -7.12 31.19 2.27
CA LEU A 155 -7.19 30.13 1.27
C LEU A 155 -8.43 29.23 1.43
N ASN A 156 -9.24 29.48 2.47
CA ASN A 156 -10.40 28.69 2.85
C ASN A 156 -10.04 27.19 2.98
N ILE A 157 -8.98 26.92 3.74
CA ILE A 157 -8.52 25.58 4.10
C ILE A 157 -8.55 25.42 5.62
N GLU A 158 -8.86 24.21 6.09
CA GLU A 158 -8.97 23.91 7.50
C GLU A 158 -7.67 23.33 8.03
N ILE A 159 -7.16 23.92 9.11
CA ILE A 159 -6.04 23.38 9.89
C ILE A 159 -6.62 22.46 10.96
N MET A 160 -6.05 21.27 11.09
CA MET A 160 -6.35 20.38 12.21
C MET A 160 -5.74 20.93 13.49
N SER A 161 -6.52 20.90 14.57
CA SER A 161 -6.00 21.03 15.93
C SER A 161 -5.05 19.88 16.28
N ASP A 162 -4.21 20.06 17.31
CA ASP A 162 -3.31 19.01 17.79
C ASP A 162 -4.07 17.74 18.20
N GLY A 163 -5.26 17.90 18.79
CA GLY A 163 -6.14 16.78 19.15
C GLY A 163 -6.63 16.00 17.94
N GLU A 164 -7.09 16.69 16.89
CA GLU A 164 -7.52 16.06 15.64
C GLU A 164 -6.36 15.38 14.93
N LEU A 165 -5.20 16.04 14.86
CA LEU A 165 -3.98 15.49 14.27
C LEU A 165 -3.53 14.21 14.99
N LYS A 166 -3.62 14.19 16.33
CA LYS A 166 -3.28 13.01 17.13
C LYS A 166 -4.24 11.85 16.88
N ILE A 167 -5.56 12.12 16.84
CA ILE A 167 -6.57 11.11 16.52
C ILE A 167 -6.37 10.57 15.10
N PHE A 168 -6.14 11.46 14.13
CA PHE A 168 -5.92 11.12 12.74
C PHE A 168 -4.67 10.24 12.57
N THR A 169 -3.55 10.66 13.14
CA THR A 169 -2.28 9.92 13.08
C THR A 169 -2.43 8.53 13.69
N LYS A 170 -3.10 8.42 14.85
CA LYS A 170 -3.38 7.12 15.49
C LYS A 170 -4.18 6.20 14.57
N LYS A 171 -5.23 6.69 13.92
CA LYS A 171 -6.03 5.91 12.96
C LYS A 171 -5.19 5.47 11.76
N ALA A 172 -4.39 6.37 11.20
CA ALA A 172 -3.51 6.04 10.06
C ALA A 172 -2.51 4.93 10.42
N GLU A 173 -1.95 4.97 11.64
CA GLU A 173 -1.08 3.92 12.16
C GLU A 173 -1.80 2.59 12.45
N GLU A 174 -3.07 2.62 12.89
CA GLU A 174 -3.87 1.41 13.15
C GLU A 174 -4.24 0.67 11.86
N VAL A 175 -4.54 1.39 10.77
CA VAL A 175 -4.81 0.79 9.45
C VAL A 175 -3.62 -0.05 8.95
N ILE A 176 -2.40 0.25 9.40
CA ILE A 176 -1.17 -0.42 8.98
C ILE A 176 -0.92 -1.72 9.74
N LEU A 177 -1.46 -1.84 10.96
CA LEU A 177 -1.38 -3.07 11.74
C LEU A 177 -2.21 -4.21 11.14
N ASN A 178 -3.05 -3.93 10.14
CA ASN A 178 -3.84 -4.96 9.49
C ASN A 178 -3.24 -5.30 8.13
N SER A 179 -2.34 -6.28 8.07
CA SER A 179 -2.01 -6.92 6.79
C SER A 179 -3.27 -7.53 6.18
N LEU A 180 -3.29 -7.83 4.86
CA LEU A 180 -4.42 -8.58 4.28
C LEU A 180 -4.68 -9.87 5.08
N ARG A 181 -3.62 -10.51 5.58
CA ARG A 181 -3.73 -11.67 6.48
C ARG A 181 -4.48 -11.30 7.77
N ASP A 182 -4.13 -10.23 8.45
CA ASP A 182 -4.79 -9.81 9.69
C ASP A 182 -6.25 -9.38 9.45
N LEU A 183 -6.54 -8.74 8.31
CA LEU A 183 -7.90 -8.43 7.86
C LEU A 183 -8.71 -9.70 7.60
N LEU A 184 -8.10 -10.73 7.01
CA LEU A 184 -8.71 -12.04 6.78
C LEU A 184 -8.88 -12.88 8.06
N MET A 185 -8.16 -12.54 9.14
CA MET A 185 -8.35 -13.12 10.47
C MET A 185 -9.38 -12.35 11.32
N GLY A 186 -9.78 -11.16 10.88
CA GLY A 186 -10.77 -10.31 11.54
C GLY A 186 -12.23 -10.72 11.29
N LYS A 187 -13.15 -10.11 12.06
CA LYS A 187 -14.61 -10.36 11.96
C LYS A 187 -15.27 -9.72 10.73
N ASN A 188 -14.62 -8.72 10.12
CA ASN A 188 -15.16 -7.94 9.00
C ASN A 188 -14.63 -8.43 7.65
N LYS A 189 -14.88 -9.70 7.35
CA LYS A 189 -14.53 -10.34 6.07
C LYS A 189 -15.76 -11.03 5.48
N PRO A 190 -15.79 -11.26 4.15
CA PRO A 190 -16.80 -12.11 3.54
C PRO A 190 -16.88 -13.45 4.27
N LYS A 191 -18.10 -13.94 4.51
CA LYS A 191 -18.34 -15.22 5.21
C LYS A 191 -17.60 -16.38 4.53
N HIS A 192 -17.47 -16.30 3.20
CA HIS A 192 -16.76 -17.25 2.36
C HIS A 192 -15.75 -16.49 1.49
N GLN A 193 -14.59 -17.10 1.25
CA GLN A 193 -13.57 -16.54 0.36
C GLN A 193 -13.74 -17.15 -1.04
N TYR A 194 -14.85 -16.83 -1.69
CA TYR A 194 -15.12 -17.26 -3.05
C TYR A 194 -14.63 -16.21 -4.06
N ASN A 195 -14.71 -16.54 -5.34
CA ASN A 195 -14.55 -15.56 -6.42
C ASN A 195 -15.88 -14.85 -6.74
N ASP A 196 -16.69 -14.56 -5.71
CA ASP A 196 -17.98 -13.88 -5.86
C ASP A 196 -17.81 -12.34 -5.80
N LYS A 197 -18.87 -11.63 -6.15
CA LYS A 197 -18.86 -10.16 -6.21
C LYS A 197 -18.51 -9.54 -4.85
N GLU A 198 -19.03 -10.10 -3.76
CA GLU A 198 -18.79 -9.61 -2.41
C GLU A 198 -17.31 -9.71 -2.04
N SER A 199 -16.69 -10.86 -2.28
CA SER A 199 -15.28 -11.12 -2.01
C SER A 199 -14.37 -10.26 -2.89
N VAL A 200 -14.72 -10.08 -4.16
CA VAL A 200 -13.96 -9.21 -5.08
C VAL A 200 -14.01 -7.74 -4.65
N GLU A 201 -15.18 -7.22 -4.28
CA GLU A 201 -15.30 -5.83 -3.80
C GLU A 201 -14.56 -5.63 -2.47
N TRP A 202 -14.63 -6.59 -1.55
CA TRP A 202 -13.86 -6.54 -0.31
C TRP A 202 -12.35 -6.55 -0.57
N ILE A 203 -11.86 -7.38 -1.49
CA ILE A 203 -10.44 -7.40 -1.88
C ILE A 203 -10.01 -6.08 -2.54
N LYS A 204 -10.84 -5.47 -3.39
CA LYS A 204 -10.52 -4.16 -4.01
C LYS A 204 -10.28 -3.06 -2.97
N ILE A 205 -11.10 -3.05 -1.91
CA ILE A 205 -10.98 -2.07 -0.83
C ILE A 205 -9.70 -2.32 0.00
N ASN A 206 -9.29 -3.58 0.14
CA ASN A 206 -8.20 -4.03 1.02
C ASN A 206 -6.94 -4.50 0.26
N GLN A 207 -6.81 -4.15 -1.02
CA GLN A 207 -5.87 -4.78 -1.93
C GLN A 207 -4.40 -4.57 -1.49
N PRO A 208 -3.56 -5.62 -1.50
CA PRO A 208 -2.11 -5.44 -1.44
C PRO A 208 -1.63 -4.66 -2.66
N VAL A 209 -0.56 -3.89 -2.51
CA VAL A 209 0.06 -3.21 -3.66
C VAL A 209 0.81 -4.27 -4.47
N PHE A 210 0.30 -4.58 -5.65
CA PHE A 210 1.02 -5.34 -6.67
C PHE A 210 1.40 -4.38 -7.79
N ASP A 211 2.69 -4.22 -8.06
CA ASP A 211 3.18 -3.44 -9.20
C ASP A 211 3.17 -4.34 -10.45
N ILE A 212 1.97 -4.52 -11.02
CA ILE A 212 1.80 -5.25 -12.28
C ILE A 212 1.72 -4.21 -13.39
N SER A 213 2.69 -4.19 -14.28
CA SER A 213 2.70 -3.23 -15.37
C SER A 213 1.51 -3.51 -16.31
N LYS A 214 0.77 -2.46 -16.71
CA LYS A 214 -0.36 -2.59 -17.66
C LYS A 214 0.04 -3.28 -18.97
N SER A 215 1.31 -3.21 -19.35
CA SER A 215 1.87 -3.87 -20.54
C SER A 215 1.84 -5.41 -20.46
N GLU A 216 1.83 -5.98 -19.26
CA GLU A 216 1.73 -7.43 -19.06
C GLU A 216 0.30 -7.94 -19.19
N ILE A 217 -0.69 -7.09 -18.87
CA ILE A 217 -2.12 -7.42 -18.96
C ILE A 217 -2.57 -7.60 -20.42
N VAL A 218 -2.04 -6.78 -21.34
CA VAL A 218 -2.40 -6.83 -22.77
C VAL A 218 -1.94 -8.14 -23.45
N LYS A 219 -0.89 -8.81 -22.93
CA LYS A 219 -0.43 -10.11 -23.46
C LYS A 219 -1.33 -11.29 -23.04
N ILE A 220 -2.28 -11.08 -22.12
CA ILE A 220 -3.09 -12.16 -21.53
C ILE A 220 -4.33 -12.48 -22.38
N SER A 221 -4.87 -11.55 -23.17
CA SER A 221 -6.11 -11.77 -23.94
C SER A 221 -6.01 -12.96 -24.90
N THR A 222 -4.90 -13.07 -25.66
CA THR A 222 -4.66 -14.21 -26.57
C THR A 222 -4.50 -15.54 -25.83
N ILE A 223 -3.99 -15.51 -24.60
CA ILE A 223 -3.88 -16.71 -23.77
C ILE A 223 -5.26 -17.13 -23.25
N ILE A 224 -6.08 -16.16 -22.82
CA ILE A 224 -7.46 -16.40 -22.39
C ILE A 224 -8.27 -17.05 -23.52
N GLU A 225 -8.18 -16.52 -24.75
CA GLU A 225 -8.86 -17.11 -25.91
C GLU A 225 -8.48 -18.57 -26.13
N LYS A 226 -7.19 -18.90 -26.00
CA LYS A 226 -6.72 -20.29 -26.10
C LYS A 226 -7.28 -21.17 -24.99
N ILE A 227 -7.31 -20.69 -23.75
CA ILE A 227 -7.89 -21.43 -22.61
C ILE A 227 -9.39 -21.65 -22.83
N ILE A 228 -10.11 -20.64 -23.34
CA ILE A 228 -11.53 -20.75 -23.68
C ILE A 228 -11.75 -21.81 -24.76
N ASN A 229 -10.90 -21.87 -25.78
CA ASN A 229 -11.03 -22.88 -26.83
C ASN A 229 -10.71 -24.31 -26.34
N ILE A 230 -9.82 -24.44 -25.34
CA ILE A 230 -9.51 -25.75 -24.72
C ILE A 230 -10.65 -26.19 -23.79
N SER A 231 -11.37 -25.26 -23.18
CA SER A 231 -12.47 -25.52 -22.24
C SER A 231 -12.14 -26.57 -21.17
N PRO A 232 -11.10 -26.35 -20.33
CA PRO A 232 -10.70 -27.34 -19.32
C PRO A 232 -11.86 -27.75 -18.38
N TRP A 233 -12.84 -26.87 -18.15
CA TRP A 233 -14.01 -27.17 -17.33
C TRP A 233 -14.92 -28.27 -17.88
N ASP A 234 -14.93 -28.50 -19.19
CA ASP A 234 -15.77 -29.54 -19.82
C ASP A 234 -15.24 -30.95 -19.51
N PHE A 235 -13.98 -31.07 -19.10
CA PHE A 235 -13.38 -32.34 -18.67
C PHE A 235 -13.78 -32.74 -17.25
N PHE A 236 -14.33 -31.83 -16.43
CA PHE A 236 -14.66 -32.11 -15.03
C PHE A 236 -16.14 -32.50 -14.88
N LYS A 237 -16.44 -33.77 -15.17
CA LYS A 237 -17.79 -34.32 -15.02
C LYS A 237 -18.09 -34.72 -13.57
N ASP A 238 -19.35 -34.56 -13.17
CA ASP A 238 -19.79 -34.84 -11.79
C ASP A 238 -19.59 -36.32 -11.41
N GLU A 239 -19.59 -37.22 -12.40
CA GLU A 239 -19.35 -38.66 -12.23
C GLU A 239 -17.92 -39.03 -11.81
N PHE A 240 -16.96 -38.11 -11.92
CA PHE A 240 -15.58 -38.34 -11.47
C PHE A 240 -15.41 -38.20 -9.96
N TYR A 241 -16.42 -37.69 -9.26
CA TYR A 241 -16.37 -37.47 -7.82
C TYR A 241 -17.09 -38.59 -7.08
N VAL A 242 -16.45 -39.10 -6.03
CA VAL A 242 -16.97 -40.24 -5.23
C VAL A 242 -18.35 -39.93 -4.62
N ASN A 243 -18.59 -38.67 -4.25
CA ASN A 243 -19.89 -38.22 -3.77
C ASN A 243 -20.05 -36.70 -3.91
N ASN A 244 -21.24 -36.20 -3.60
CA ASN A 244 -21.58 -34.78 -3.71
C ASN A 244 -20.84 -33.88 -2.69
N GLN A 245 -20.39 -34.44 -1.56
CA GLN A 245 -19.61 -33.68 -0.57
C GLN A 245 -18.22 -33.37 -1.14
N VAL A 246 -17.54 -34.37 -1.71
CA VAL A 246 -16.25 -34.20 -2.39
C VAL A 246 -16.39 -33.29 -3.62
N HIS A 247 -17.43 -33.50 -4.43
CA HIS A 247 -17.70 -32.67 -5.61
C HIS A 247 -17.79 -31.17 -5.28
N LYS A 248 -18.45 -30.82 -4.17
CA LYS A 248 -18.67 -29.44 -3.71
C LYS A 248 -17.64 -28.97 -2.68
N GLY A 249 -16.70 -29.84 -2.31
CA GLY A 249 -15.67 -29.61 -1.32
C GLY A 249 -14.61 -28.61 -1.76
N VAL A 250 -13.68 -28.29 -0.86
CA VAL A 250 -12.61 -27.30 -1.11
C VAL A 250 -11.68 -27.78 -2.22
N HIS A 251 -11.56 -29.10 -2.39
CA HIS A 251 -10.77 -29.76 -3.43
C HIS A 251 -11.66 -30.42 -4.49
N GLY A 252 -12.94 -30.03 -4.56
CA GLY A 252 -13.90 -30.51 -5.54
C GLY A 252 -13.76 -29.87 -6.93
N LYS A 253 -14.82 -29.92 -7.73
CA LYS A 253 -14.84 -29.52 -9.15
C LYS A 253 -14.27 -28.13 -9.42
N ASN A 254 -14.68 -27.14 -8.63
CA ASN A 254 -14.23 -25.76 -8.82
C ASN A 254 -12.72 -25.59 -8.57
N HIS A 255 -12.15 -26.38 -7.67
CA HIS A 255 -10.71 -26.40 -7.43
C HIS A 255 -9.98 -27.01 -8.63
N ALA A 256 -10.40 -28.20 -9.06
CA ALA A 256 -9.75 -28.92 -10.17
C ALA A 256 -9.78 -28.11 -11.49
N ILE A 257 -10.89 -27.43 -11.77
CA ILE A 257 -10.99 -26.48 -12.89
C ILE A 257 -9.97 -25.35 -12.77
N ARG A 258 -9.87 -24.72 -11.58
CA ARG A 258 -8.95 -23.60 -11.34
C ARG A 258 -7.49 -24.03 -11.53
N VAL A 259 -7.12 -25.19 -11.00
CA VAL A 259 -5.75 -25.74 -11.16
C VAL A 259 -5.45 -26.03 -12.63
N SER A 260 -6.41 -26.60 -13.36
CA SER A 260 -6.25 -26.85 -14.80
C SER A 260 -6.02 -25.57 -15.59
N ILE A 261 -6.79 -24.51 -15.31
CA ILE A 261 -6.60 -23.19 -15.93
C ILE A 261 -5.21 -22.65 -15.64
N TYR A 262 -4.71 -22.78 -14.40
CA TYR A 262 -3.37 -22.31 -14.05
C TYR A 262 -2.26 -23.12 -14.71
N ILE A 263 -2.40 -24.43 -14.82
CA ILE A 263 -1.43 -25.27 -15.52
C ILE A 263 -1.39 -24.93 -17.01
N LEU A 264 -2.55 -24.73 -17.66
CA LEU A 264 -2.62 -24.27 -19.04
C LEU A 264 -1.98 -22.90 -19.24
N LEU A 265 -2.22 -21.96 -18.32
CA LEU A 265 -1.61 -20.64 -18.33
C LEU A 265 -0.07 -20.73 -18.25
N LEU A 266 0.45 -21.61 -17.37
CA LEU A 266 1.88 -21.85 -17.24
C LEU A 266 2.45 -22.50 -18.50
N TYR A 267 1.81 -23.54 -19.02
CA TYR A 267 2.19 -24.22 -20.26
C TYR A 267 2.28 -23.25 -21.44
N LEU A 268 1.27 -22.41 -21.64
CA LEU A 268 1.22 -21.43 -22.72
C LEU A 268 2.23 -20.29 -22.56
N ARG A 269 2.69 -19.99 -21.33
CA ARG A 269 3.74 -18.99 -21.06
C ARG A 269 5.15 -19.55 -21.13
N ARG A 270 5.33 -20.84 -20.84
CA ARG A 270 6.64 -21.48 -20.75
C ARG A 270 7.04 -22.11 -22.07
N LYS A 271 8.19 -21.69 -22.60
CA LYS A 271 8.74 -22.22 -23.86
C LYS A 271 9.37 -23.60 -23.73
N ASP A 272 9.60 -24.06 -22.51
CA ASP A 272 10.34 -25.29 -22.17
C ASP A 272 9.45 -26.49 -21.86
N MET A 273 8.12 -26.35 -21.98
CA MET A 273 7.15 -27.43 -21.74
C MET A 273 6.65 -28.11 -23.02
N GLY A 274 7.23 -27.82 -24.19
CA GLY A 274 6.68 -28.16 -25.51
C GLY A 274 6.51 -29.65 -25.82
N ASN A 275 7.08 -30.56 -25.03
CA ASN A 275 6.95 -32.02 -25.21
C ASN A 275 5.84 -32.65 -24.36
N ILE A 276 5.12 -31.86 -23.56
CA ILE A 276 4.06 -32.38 -22.68
C ILE A 276 2.71 -32.19 -23.38
N GLU A 277 1.93 -33.27 -23.46
CA GLU A 277 0.57 -33.25 -23.97
C GLU A 277 -0.36 -32.48 -23.01
N ILE A 278 -1.19 -31.60 -23.57
CA ILE A 278 -2.10 -30.75 -22.79
C ILE A 278 -3.12 -31.59 -22.00
N ASN A 279 -3.57 -32.70 -22.57
CA ASN A 279 -4.52 -33.60 -21.92
C ASN A 279 -3.91 -34.23 -20.65
N ASP A 280 -2.63 -34.60 -20.69
CA ASP A 280 -1.94 -35.18 -19.53
C ASP A 280 -1.83 -34.15 -18.40
N LEU A 281 -1.60 -32.89 -18.73
CA LEU A 281 -1.58 -31.79 -17.76
C LEU A 281 -2.94 -31.56 -17.09
N ILE A 282 -4.04 -31.65 -17.86
CA ILE A 282 -5.40 -31.54 -17.33
C ILE A 282 -5.73 -32.76 -16.46
N LEU A 283 -5.28 -33.96 -16.84
CA LEU A 283 -5.45 -35.17 -16.02
C LEU A 283 -4.63 -35.09 -14.73
N CYS A 284 -3.40 -34.58 -14.78
CA CYS A 284 -2.62 -34.29 -13.57
C CYS A 284 -3.37 -33.32 -12.66
N ALA A 285 -3.99 -32.27 -13.21
CA ALA A 285 -4.81 -31.34 -12.43
C ALA A 285 -6.05 -32.02 -11.82
N LEU A 286 -6.66 -32.98 -12.52
CA LEU A 286 -7.79 -33.75 -12.00
C LEU A 286 -7.36 -34.66 -10.83
N PHE A 287 -6.22 -35.34 -10.94
CA PHE A 287 -5.80 -36.36 -9.98
C PHE A 287 -4.77 -35.89 -8.94
N HIS A 288 -4.36 -34.61 -8.95
CA HIS A 288 -3.44 -34.13 -7.93
C HIS A 288 -4.09 -34.11 -6.55
N ASP A 289 -5.37 -33.71 -6.47
CA ASP A 289 -6.12 -33.57 -5.22
C ASP A 289 -7.40 -34.42 -5.17
N CYS A 290 -8.02 -34.75 -6.32
CA CYS A 290 -9.19 -35.62 -6.32
C CYS A 290 -8.76 -37.09 -6.30
N SER A 291 -9.41 -37.89 -5.45
CA SER A 291 -9.24 -39.34 -5.29
C SER A 291 -8.12 -39.84 -4.35
N ARG A 292 -7.48 -38.96 -3.56
CA ARG A 292 -6.51 -39.39 -2.54
C ARG A 292 -7.17 -39.51 -1.17
N ILE A 293 -7.16 -40.70 -0.57
CA ILE A 293 -7.48 -40.87 0.86
C ILE A 293 -6.42 -40.14 1.69
N ASN A 294 -5.15 -40.29 1.32
CA ASN A 294 -3.99 -39.61 1.89
C ASN A 294 -3.04 -39.19 0.76
N ASP A 295 -2.36 -38.05 0.89
CA ASP A 295 -1.31 -37.66 -0.05
C ASP A 295 0.07 -38.04 0.52
N ASN A 296 0.36 -39.34 0.60
CA ASN A 296 1.60 -39.99 1.07
C ASN A 296 2.26 -39.39 2.33
N SER A 297 2.80 -38.17 2.23
CA SER A 297 3.31 -37.32 3.30
C SER A 297 2.24 -36.56 4.10
N ASP A 298 0.97 -36.56 3.67
CA ASP A 298 -0.11 -35.79 4.28
C ASP A 298 -1.31 -36.68 4.62
N GLU A 299 -1.30 -37.24 5.84
CA GLU A 299 -2.36 -38.09 6.37
C GLU A 299 -3.63 -37.28 6.66
N GLY A 300 -4.80 -37.82 6.31
CA GLY A 300 -6.09 -37.15 6.41
C GLY A 300 -6.32 -36.06 5.35
N HIS A 301 -5.47 -35.96 4.33
CA HIS A 301 -5.63 -35.00 3.23
C HIS A 301 -7.00 -35.12 2.55
N GLY A 302 -7.46 -36.36 2.30
CA GLY A 302 -8.77 -36.62 1.72
C GLY A 302 -9.94 -36.27 2.63
N GLU A 303 -9.74 -36.21 3.95
CA GLU A 303 -10.79 -35.83 4.92
C GLU A 303 -10.97 -34.30 5.03
N ARG A 304 -9.92 -33.53 4.68
CA ARG A 304 -9.97 -32.06 4.62
C ARG A 304 -10.47 -31.52 3.28
N SER A 305 -10.70 -32.42 2.32
CA SER A 305 -10.92 -32.16 0.89
C SER A 305 -12.37 -32.23 0.46
#